data_AF-A0A0M4EDB1-F1
#
_entry.id   AF-A0A0M4EDB1-F1
#
_cell.length_a   1.000
_cell.length_b   1.000
_cell.length_c   1.000
_cell.angle_alpha   90.00
_cell.angle_beta   90.00
_cell.angle_gamma   90.00
#
_symmetry.space_group_name_H-M   'P 1'
#
loop_
_entity.id
_entity.type
_entity.pdbx_description
1 polymer ?
#
loop_
_entity_poly.entity_id
_entity_poly.type
_entity_poly.pdbx_seq_one_letter_code
_entity_poly.pdbx_strand_id
1 'polypeptide(L)' 'MPTRQYLDQTVAPVLLHGLQALARERPTDPIQFLASYLLKHSNGCEENTTSETSS' A
#
# COMPACT_ATOMS: atom_id res chain seq x y z
N MET A 1 17.80 8.09 11.20
CA MET A 1 18.00 7.54 9.85
C MET A 1 18.01 8.68 8.84
N PRO A 2 18.76 8.57 7.72
CA PRO A 2 18.62 9.48 6.60
C PRO A 2 17.19 9.46 6.03
N THR A 3 16.68 10.61 5.57
CA THR A 3 15.29 10.77 5.08
C THR A 3 14.90 9.75 4.03
N ARG A 4 15.78 9.48 3.07
CA ARG A 4 15.53 8.50 1.99
C ARG A 4 15.26 7.10 2.54
N GLN A 5 16.05 6.67 3.52
CA GLN A 5 15.94 5.35 4.12
C GLN A 5 14.67 5.19 4.97
N TYR A 6 14.20 6.26 5.62
CA TYR A 6 12.91 6.26 6.32
C TYR A 6 11.76 6.09 5.32
N LEU A 7 11.76 6.83 4.22
CA LEU A 7 10.72 6.73 3.20
C LEU A 7 10.71 5.35 2.53
N ASP A 8 11.89 4.80 2.23
CA ASP A 8 12.03 3.48 1.60
C ASP A 8 11.45 2.35 2.47
N GLN A 9 11.65 2.42 3.79
CA GLN A 9 11.17 1.39 4.72
C GLN A 9 9.73 1.59 5.21
N THR A 10 9.12 2.75 4.96
CA THR A 10 7.77 3.03 5.47
C THR A 10 6.74 3.06 4.35
N VAL A 11 6.85 4.03 3.44
CA VAL A 11 5.77 4.37 2.51
C VAL A 11 6.12 4.19 1.05
N ALA A 12 7.41 4.17 0.67
CA ALA A 12 7.82 4.09 -0.73
C ALA A 12 7.29 2.85 -1.47
N PRO A 13 7.29 1.63 -0.87
CA PRO A 13 6.82 0.43 -1.58
C PRO A 13 5.34 0.53 -1.93
N VAL A 14 4.50 0.90 -0.96
CA VAL A 14 3.05 1.02 -1.16
C VAL A 14 2.70 2.19 -2.09
N LEU A 15 3.44 3.30 -2.03
CA LEU A 15 3.31 4.41 -2.97
C LEU A 15 3.66 3.98 -4.40
N LEU A 16 4.74 3.23 -4.58
CA LEU A 16 5.15 2.75 -5.91
C LEU A 16 4.08 1.84 -6.51
N HIS A 17 3.56 0.88 -5.75
CA HIS A 17 2.48 0.00 -6.21
C HIS A 17 1.19 0.78 -6.50
N GLY A 18 0.83 1.73 -5.65
CA GLY A 18 -0.34 2.59 -5.87
C GLY A 18 -0.21 3.44 -7.13
N LEU A 19 0.97 4.00 -7.40
CA LEU A 19 1.27 4.77 -8.61
C LEU A 19 1.24 3.89 -9.88
N GLN A 20 1.72 2.65 -9.80
CA GLN A 20 1.62 1.69 -10.90
C GLN A 20 0.17 1.35 -11.24
N ALA A 21 -0.66 1.06 -10.22
CA ALA A 21 -2.09 0.82 -10.39
C ALA A 21 -2.80 2.05 -10.97
N LEU A 22 -2.50 3.23 -10.43
CA LEU A 22 -3.04 4.50 -10.91
C LEU A 22 -2.71 4.76 -12.39
N ALA A 23 -1.46 4.51 -12.80
CA ALA A 23 -1.02 4.71 -14.18
C ALA A 23 -1.71 3.78 -15.17
N ARG A 24 -2.10 2.58 -14.71
CA ARG A 24 -2.82 1.57 -15.50
C ARG A 24 -4.31 1.89 -15.60
N GLU A 25 -4.98 2.21 -14.49
CA GLU A 25 -6.42 2.42 -14.46
C GLU A 25 -6.84 3.81 -14.96
N ARG A 26 -5.98 4.82 -14.77
CA ARG A 26 -6.24 6.23 -15.11
C ARG A 26 -7.66 6.69 -14.73
N PRO A 27 -8.03 6.57 -13.44
CA PRO A 27 -9.35 6.99 -12.98
C PRO A 27 -9.53 8.51 -13.14
N THR A 28 -10.79 8.94 -13.20
CA THR A 28 -11.16 10.37 -13.30
C THR A 28 -10.64 11.19 -12.12
N ASP A 29 -10.56 10.59 -10.93
CA ASP A 29 -10.00 11.20 -9.72
C ASP A 29 -8.76 10.43 -9.23
N PRO A 30 -7.55 10.81 -9.69
CA PRO A 30 -6.33 10.08 -9.39
C PRO A 30 -5.91 10.17 -7.92
N ILE A 31 -6.21 11.30 -7.25
CA ILE A 31 -5.82 11.51 -5.86
C ILE A 31 -6.67 10.64 -4.94
N GLN A 32 -7.99 10.63 -5.14
CA GLN A 32 -8.91 9.82 -4.33
C GLN A 32 -8.65 8.32 -4.52
N PHE A 33 -8.34 7.89 -5.74
CA PHE A 33 -7.94 6.51 -6.01
C PHE A 33 -6.67 6.14 -5.23
N LEU A 34 -5.60 6.94 -5.35
CA LEU A 34 -4.34 6.64 -4.69
C LEU A 34 -4.50 6.64 -3.16
N ALA A 35 -5.23 7.60 -2.58
CA ALA A 35 -5.49 7.61 -1.14
C ALA A 35 -6.22 6.33 -0.68
N SER A 36 -7.24 5.92 -1.43
CA SER A 36 -7.99 4.68 -1.14
C SER A 36 -7.10 3.44 -1.29
N TYR A 37 -6.24 3.42 -2.30
CA TYR A 37 -5.27 2.35 -2.52
C TYR A 37 -4.31 2.23 -1.33
N LEU A 38 -3.74 3.36 -0.89
CA LEU A 38 -2.83 3.40 0.25
C LEU A 38 -3.51 2.91 1.53
N LEU A 39 -4.73 3.37 1.84
CA LEU A 39 -5.47 2.93 3.03
C LEU A 39 -5.75 1.43 3.01
N LYS A 40 -6.19 0.89 1.87
CA LYS A 40 -6.52 -0.53 1.71
C LYS A 40 -5.29 -1.44 1.82
N HIS A 41 -4.12 -0.96 1.43
CA HIS A 41 -2.87 -1.72 1.47
C HIS A 41 -1.94 -1.31 2.63
N SER A 42 -2.36 -0.36 3.49
CA SER A 42 -1.57 0.10 4.64
C SER A 42 -1.43 -0.93 5.76
N ASN A 43 -2.26 -1.99 5.74
CA ASN A 43 -2.30 -3.05 6.75
C ASN A 43 -1.45 -4.30 6.42
N GLY A 44 -0.53 -4.26 5.46
CA GLY A 44 0.00 -5.49 4.86
C GLY A 44 1.51 -5.58 4.59
N CYS A 45 2.36 -5.36 5.60
CA CYS A 45 3.56 -6.19 5.78
C CYS A 45 3.48 -6.96 7.11
N GLU A 46 2.30 -7.48 7.45
CA GLU A 46 2.17 -8.61 8.37
C GLU A 46 1.30 -9.67 7.67
N GLU A 47 1.94 -10.59 6.95
CA GLU A 47 1.30 -11.84 6.54
C GLU A 47 1.65 -12.93 7.55
N ASN A 48 0.59 -13.56 8.09
CA ASN A 48 0.54 -14.90 8.71
C ASN A 48 0.84 -15.05 10.23
N THR A 49 -0.21 -15.04 11.06
CA THR A 49 -0.49 -16.07 12.09
C THR A 49 -1.87 -15.81 12.71
N THR A 50 -2.84 -16.69 12.44
CA THR A 50 -3.82 -17.31 13.38
C THR A 50 -4.88 -17.97 12.48
N SER A 51 -4.56 -19.12 11.89
CA SER A 51 -4.91 -20.44 12.44
C SER A 51 -6.41 -20.74 12.37
N GLU A 52 -6.73 -21.71 11.53
CA GLU A 52 -7.86 -22.62 11.66
C GLU A 52 -8.24 -22.84 13.13
N THR A 53 -9.49 -22.57 13.50
CA THR A 53 -10.15 -23.34 14.55
C THR A 53 -11.57 -23.59 14.09
N SER A 54 -11.73 -24.80 13.56
CA SER A 54 -12.99 -25.48 13.32
C SER A 54 -14.01 -25.21 14.43
N SER A 55 -15.25 -24.91 14.05
CA SER A 55 -16.50 -25.54 14.54
C SER A 55 -17.70 -24.86 13.91
#